data_AF-A0A7V6D443-F1
#
_entry.id   AF-A0A7V6D443-F1
#
_cell.length_a   1.000
_cell.length_b   1.000
_cell.length_c   1.000
_cell.angle_alpha   90.00
_cell.angle_beta   90.00
_cell.angle_gamma   90.00
#
_symmetry.space_group_name_H-M   'P 1'
#
loop_
_entity.id
_entity.type
_entity.pdbx_description
1 polymer ?
#
loop_
_entity_poly.entity_id
_entity_poly.type
_entity_poly.pdbx_seq_one_letter_code
_entity_poly.pdbx_strand_id
1 'polypeptide(L)'
;WLQRRGAVRMPADTVLFHLTRLNHMSASCVGCGACSSACPNGLPVAQVFRAIGREVQALFDYVPGRSVDEELPLAVFREDELGDVAR
;
A
#
# COMPACT_ATOMS: atom_id res chain seq x y z
N TRP A 1 -4.74 17.22 -27.64
CA TRP A 1 -4.99 18.53 -26.97
C TRP A 1 -3.98 18.80 -25.85
N LEU A 2 -3.82 17.90 -24.87
CA LEU A 2 -2.82 18.01 -23.77
C LEU A 2 -1.35 18.19 -24.24
N GLN A 3 -0.93 17.46 -25.28
CA GLN A 3 0.43 17.54 -25.85
C GLN A 3 0.80 18.94 -26.40
N ARG A 4 -0.18 19.82 -26.66
CA ARG A 4 0.05 21.15 -27.28
C ARG A 4 0.27 22.29 -26.26
N ARG A 5 0.15 22.04 -24.95
CA ARG A 5 0.18 23.09 -23.91
C ARG A 5 1.34 22.99 -22.90
N GLY A 6 2.37 22.19 -23.17
CA GLY A 6 3.42 21.95 -22.16
C GLY A 6 2.88 21.33 -20.86
N ALA A 7 1.73 20.65 -20.94
CA ALA A 7 1.08 20.07 -19.78
C ALA A 7 1.77 18.74 -19.41
N VAL A 8 2.24 18.66 -18.16
CA VAL A 8 2.82 17.43 -17.59
C VAL A 8 1.69 16.47 -17.23
N ARG A 9 1.82 15.19 -17.62
CA ARG A 9 0.91 14.12 -17.18
C ARG A 9 1.02 13.97 -15.67
N MET A 10 -0.09 14.00 -14.96
CA MET A 10 -0.12 13.72 -13.53
C MET A 10 -0.88 12.42 -13.27
N PRO A 11 -0.26 11.43 -12.58
CA PRO A 11 1.14 11.40 -12.12
C PRO A 11 2.15 11.32 -13.29
N ALA A 12 3.33 11.92 -13.11
CA ALA A 12 4.38 11.92 -14.14
C ALA A 12 4.86 10.51 -14.49
N ASP A 13 4.99 9.65 -13.48
CA ASP A 13 5.22 8.22 -13.63
C ASP A 13 4.07 7.44 -12.98
N THR A 14 3.29 6.76 -13.82
CA THR A 14 2.11 6.01 -13.36
C THR A 14 2.51 4.75 -12.58
N VAL A 15 3.61 4.09 -12.95
CA VAL A 15 4.08 2.87 -12.27
C VAL A 15 4.60 3.21 -10.89
N LEU A 16 5.47 4.22 -10.79
CA LEU A 16 6.01 4.66 -9.51
C LEU A 16 4.90 5.14 -8.57
N PHE A 17 3.91 5.86 -9.10
CA PHE A 17 2.74 6.26 -8.31
C PHE A 17 2.01 5.06 -7.69
N HIS A 18 1.77 4.02 -8.48
CA HIS A 18 1.10 2.81 -7.99
C HIS A 18 1.96 2.03 -7.00
N LEU A 19 3.26 1.85 -7.28
CA LEU A 19 4.17 1.16 -6.37
C LEU A 19 4.27 1.86 -5.01
N THR A 20 4.43 3.18 -4.99
CA THR A 20 4.45 3.96 -3.75
C THR A 20 3.14 3.80 -2.98
N ARG A 21 2.00 3.85 -3.67
CA ARG A 21 0.69 3.67 -3.01
C ARG A 21 0.52 2.24 -2.47
N LEU A 22 1.00 1.24 -3.18
CA LEU A 22 0.98 -0.16 -2.74
C LEU A 22 1.86 -0.37 -1.52
N ASN A 23 3.09 0.16 -1.52
CA ASN A 23 3.99 0.11 -0.38
C ASN A 23 3.37 0.72 0.89
N HIS A 24 2.68 1.86 0.76
CA HIS A 24 2.03 2.50 1.90
C HIS A 24 0.83 1.71 2.43
N MET A 25 0.05 1.10 1.52
CA MET A 25 -1.20 0.42 1.88
C MET A 25 -1.02 -1.03 2.29
N SER A 26 0.08 -1.70 1.91
CA SER A 26 0.27 -3.13 2.15
C SER A 26 0.21 -3.47 3.65
N ALA A 27 0.97 -2.76 4.48
CA ALA A 27 0.93 -2.93 5.93
C ALA A 27 -0.26 -2.21 6.60
N SER A 28 -0.83 -1.18 5.99
CA SER A 28 -1.83 -0.31 6.64
C SER A 28 -3.29 -0.65 6.33
N CYS A 29 -3.57 -1.52 5.35
CA CYS A 29 -4.93 -1.78 4.90
C CYS A 29 -5.73 -2.60 5.91
N VAL A 30 -6.68 -1.95 6.59
CA VAL A 30 -7.64 -2.59 7.53
C VAL A 30 -8.81 -3.32 6.83
N GLY A 31 -8.86 -3.33 5.50
CA GLY A 31 -9.91 -4.03 4.75
C GLY A 31 -11.32 -3.41 4.80
N CYS A 32 -11.45 -2.13 5.15
CA CYS A 32 -12.76 -1.45 5.29
C CYS A 32 -13.52 -1.21 3.96
N GLY A 33 -12.83 -1.26 2.81
CA GLY A 33 -13.45 -1.06 1.50
C GLY A 33 -13.75 0.40 1.12
N ALA A 34 -13.49 1.38 1.99
CA ALA A 34 -13.79 2.79 1.76
C ALA A 34 -13.18 3.35 0.47
N CYS A 35 -11.99 2.86 0.09
CA CYS A 35 -11.34 3.28 -1.16
C CYS A 35 -12.12 2.88 -2.42
N SER A 36 -12.76 1.71 -2.43
CA SER A 36 -13.60 1.27 -3.54
C SER A 36 -14.96 1.97 -3.52
N SER A 37 -15.58 2.14 -2.36
CA SER A 37 -16.88 2.83 -2.26
C SER A 37 -16.78 4.30 -2.64
N ALA A 38 -15.65 4.95 -2.34
CA ALA A 38 -15.42 6.35 -2.69
C ALA A 38 -14.92 6.56 -4.13
N CYS A 39 -14.63 5.49 -4.89
CA CYS A 39 -14.06 5.63 -6.21
C CYS A 39 -15.12 6.09 -7.22
N PRO A 40 -15.01 7.28 -7.83
CA PRO A 40 -16.00 7.78 -8.80
C PRO A 40 -16.03 6.97 -10.10
N ASN A 41 -14.98 6.19 -10.37
CA ASN A 41 -14.87 5.32 -11.55
C ASN A 41 -15.23 3.86 -11.25
N GLY A 42 -15.66 3.53 -10.03
CA GLY A 42 -16.07 2.16 -9.67
C GLY A 42 -14.92 1.13 -9.66
N LEU A 43 -13.67 1.56 -9.48
CA LEU A 43 -12.52 0.63 -9.50
C LEU A 43 -12.48 -0.25 -8.23
N PRO A 44 -12.12 -1.54 -8.35
CA PRO A 44 -12.01 -2.47 -7.22
C PRO A 44 -10.71 -2.28 -6.41
N VAL A 45 -10.36 -1.04 -6.06
CA VAL A 45 -9.14 -0.67 -5.34
C VAL A 45 -8.92 -1.50 -4.07
N ALA A 46 -9.99 -1.74 -3.31
CA ALA A 46 -9.93 -2.52 -2.08
C ALA A 46 -9.46 -3.97 -2.32
N GLN A 47 -9.77 -4.55 -3.47
CA GLN A 47 -9.36 -5.92 -3.80
C GLN A 47 -7.83 -6.00 -3.97
N VAL A 48 -7.24 -5.03 -4.68
CA VAL A 48 -5.80 -4.95 -4.89
C VAL A 48 -5.06 -4.76 -3.57
N PHE A 49 -5.49 -3.80 -2.75
CA PHE A 49 -4.86 -3.54 -1.45
C PHE A 49 -5.01 -4.71 -0.48
N ARG A 50 -6.15 -5.41 -0.48
CA ARG A 50 -6.34 -6.61 0.37
C ARG A 50 -5.48 -7.78 -0.09
N ALA A 51 -5.33 -7.99 -1.40
CA ALA A 51 -4.50 -9.06 -1.94
C ALA A 51 -3.03 -8.89 -1.52
N ILE A 52 -2.48 -7.70 -1.75
CA ILE A 52 -1.09 -7.40 -1.38
C ILE A 52 -0.92 -7.30 0.13
N GLY A 53 -1.90 -6.70 0.81
CA GLY A 53 -1.85 -6.54 2.26
C GLY A 53 -1.81 -7.85 3.02
N ARG A 54 -2.53 -8.89 2.56
CA ARG A 54 -2.50 -10.22 3.20
C ARG A 54 -1.08 -10.80 3.28
N GLU A 55 -0.34 -10.76 2.18
CA GLU A 55 1.02 -11.31 2.13
C GLU A 55 1.98 -10.52 3.03
N VAL A 56 1.94 -9.18 2.95
CA VAL A 56 2.83 -8.32 3.74
C VAL A 56 2.49 -8.36 5.23
N GLN A 57 1.22 -8.34 5.59
CA GLN A 57 0.77 -8.42 6.98
C GLN A 57 1.15 -9.76 7.61
N ALA A 58 1.01 -10.86 6.85
CA ALA A 58 1.43 -12.18 7.31
C ALA A 58 2.95 -12.28 7.50
N LEU A 59 3.74 -11.69 6.59
CA LEU A 59 5.21 -11.68 6.70
C LEU A 59 5.70 -11.06 8.01
N PHE A 60 5.03 -10.02 8.50
CA PHE A 60 5.42 -9.30 9.72
C PHE A 60 4.59 -9.68 10.97
N ASP A 61 3.71 -10.70 10.88
CA ASP A 61 2.72 -11.03 11.92
C ASP A 61 1.96 -9.80 12.47
N TYR A 62 1.60 -8.91 11.55
CA TYR A 62 1.03 -7.60 11.84
C TYR A 62 -0.46 -7.56 11.48
N VAL A 63 -1.31 -7.13 12.41
CA VAL A 63 -2.73 -6.89 12.15
C VAL A 63 -3.01 -5.40 12.18
N PRO A 64 -3.36 -4.76 11.05
CA PRO A 64 -3.54 -3.32 10.99
C PRO A 64 -4.64 -2.84 11.95
N GLY A 65 -4.30 -1.87 12.80
CA GLY A 65 -5.23 -1.26 13.74
C GLY A 65 -5.56 -2.11 14.97
N ARG A 66 -4.82 -3.20 15.27
CA ARG A 66 -5.03 -3.99 16.50
C ARG A 66 -4.67 -3.23 17.77
N SER A 67 -3.70 -2.30 17.70
CA SER A 67 -3.27 -1.44 18.78
C SER A 67 -2.76 -0.10 18.23
N VAL A 68 -2.89 0.97 19.01
CA VAL A 68 -2.29 2.28 18.71
C VAL A 68 -0.83 2.38 19.18
N ASP A 69 -0.45 1.54 20.14
CA ASP A 69 0.90 1.50 20.70
C ASP A 69 1.84 0.62 19.87
N GLU A 70 1.29 -0.09 18.89
CA GLU A 70 2.06 -0.94 18.01
C GLU A 70 2.47 -0.20 16.74
N GLU A 71 3.77 -0.17 16.50
CA GLU A 71 4.36 0.54 15.37
C GLU A 71 4.12 -0.20 14.05
N LEU A 72 4.10 0.56 12.94
CA LEU A 72 3.98 -0.01 11.61
C LEU A 72 5.30 -0.69 11.22
N PRO A 73 5.30 -1.95 10.74
CA PRO A 73 6.53 -2.68 10.42
C PRO A 73 7.45 -1.95 9.42
N LEU A 74 6.88 -1.19 8.49
CA LEU A 74 7.64 -0.44 7.48
C LEU A 74 8.21 0.91 7.99
N ALA A 75 7.92 1.29 9.24
CA ALA A 75 8.39 2.54 9.84
C ALA A 75 9.50 2.31 10.88
N VAL A 76 9.76 1.06 11.24
CA VAL A 76 10.76 0.66 12.25
C VAL A 76 11.67 -0.42 11.68
N PHE A 77 12.76 -0.69 12.38
CA PHE A 77 13.70 -1.75 12.03
C PHE A 77 13.90 -2.67 13.23
N ARG A 78 13.92 -3.98 12.97
CA ARG A 78 14.18 -5.03 13.96
C ARG A 78 15.25 -5.97 13.40
N GLU A 79 16.33 -6.15 14.15
CA GLU A 79 17.53 -6.88 13.69
C GLU A 79 17.24 -8.34 13.33
N ASP A 80 16.27 -8.96 14.00
CA ASP A 80 15.93 -10.37 13.91
C ASP A 80 14.68 -10.68 13.06
N GLU A 81 14.11 -9.67 12.37
CA GLU A 81 12.79 -9.76 11.71
C GLU A 81 12.78 -10.61 10.43
N LEU A 82 13.87 -10.63 9.66
CA LEU A 82 13.94 -11.30 8.33
C LEU A 82 15.16 -12.22 8.22
N GLY A 83 15.52 -12.92 9.30
CA GLY A 83 16.72 -13.76 9.36
C GLY A 83 16.72 -14.96 8.40
N ASP A 84 15.57 -15.33 7.87
CA ASP A 84 15.35 -16.37 6.86
C ASP A 84 15.61 -15.86 5.42
N VAL A 85 15.39 -14.57 5.15
CA VAL A 85 15.62 -13.94 3.84
C VAL A 85 17.10 -13.64 3.59
N ALA A 86 17.88 -13.41 4.65
CA ALA A 86 19.30 -13.10 4.58
C ALA A 86 20.22 -14.32 4.31
N ARG A 87 19.65 -15.52 4.14
CA ARG A 87 20.39 -16.76 3.85
C ARG A 87 20.47 -17.11 2.37
#